data_AF-A0A5E7A1N2-F1
#
_entry.id   AF-A0A5E7A1N2-F1
#
_cell.length_a   1.000
_cell.length_b   1.000
_cell.length_c   1.000
_cell.angle_alpha   90.00
_cell.angle_beta   90.00
_cell.angle_gamma   90.00
#
_symmetry.space_group_name_H-M   'P 1'
#
loop_
_entity.id
_entity.type
_entity.pdbx_description
1 polymer ?
#
loop_
_entity_poly.entity_id
_entity_poly.type
_entity_poly.pdbx_seq_one_letter_code
_entity_poly.pdbx_strand_id
1 'polypeptide(L)'
;MPAYHVGGKSGTARKTSVGTKGYAVNSYRSLFAGFGPMSDPRYAIVVVIDEPTKAGYYGGLVSAPVFSKVMSGTLRLMNITPDNLPPVQQANVTPVVPLKANGGRG
;
A
#
# COMPACT_ATOMS: atom_id res chain seq x y z
N MET A 1 1.41 3.48 0.14
CA MET A 1 -0.04 3.44 -0.19
C MET A 1 -0.47 4.83 -0.62
N PRO A 2 -1.59 4.99 -1.35
CA PRO A 2 -2.13 6.31 -1.64
C PRO A 2 -2.42 7.15 -0.38
N ALA A 3 -2.82 6.54 0.74
CA ALA A 3 -3.22 7.23 1.97
C ALA A 3 -2.32 6.98 3.20
N TYR A 4 -1.37 6.03 3.11
CA TYR A 4 -0.49 5.65 4.23
C TYR A 4 0.97 5.51 3.78
N HIS A 5 1.88 6.03 4.60
CA HIS A 5 3.30 5.68 4.56
C HIS A 5 3.49 4.30 5.19
N VAL A 6 4.11 3.39 4.44
CA VAL A 6 4.36 2.01 4.86
C VAL A 6 5.79 1.66 4.50
N GLY A 7 6.52 1.13 5.46
CA GLY A 7 7.86 0.60 5.28
C GLY A 7 7.80 -0.91 5.06
N GLY A 8 8.66 -1.45 4.21
CA GLY A 8 8.75 -2.89 4.04
C GLY A 8 9.91 -3.34 3.15
N LYS A 9 10.23 -4.63 3.24
CA LYS A 9 11.30 -5.28 2.49
C LYS A 9 10.79 -6.53 1.82
N SER A 10 11.11 -6.66 0.53
CA SER A 10 10.92 -7.89 -0.23
C SER A 10 12.08 -8.86 0.00
N GLY A 11 11.76 -10.14 0.02
CA GLY A 11 12.72 -11.24 0.03
C GLY A 11 12.29 -12.34 -0.94
N THR A 12 13.27 -13.07 -1.45
CA THR A 12 13.04 -14.26 -2.28
C THR A 12 14.01 -15.32 -1.80
N ALA A 13 13.50 -16.48 -1.39
CA ALA A 13 14.32 -17.60 -0.93
C ALA A 13 14.13 -18.79 -1.87
N ARG A 14 15.22 -19.50 -2.19
CA ARG A 14 15.16 -20.79 -2.91
C ARG A 14 14.86 -21.90 -1.90
N LYS A 15 13.90 -22.78 -2.21
CA LYS A 15 13.62 -23.95 -1.36
C LYS A 15 14.77 -24.96 -1.47
N THR A 16 15.06 -25.66 -0.38
CA THR A 16 16.03 -26.76 -0.36
C THR A 16 15.43 -27.99 -1.05
N SER A 17 16.26 -28.77 -1.74
CA SER A 17 15.83 -30.05 -2.30
C SER A 17 15.46 -31.02 -1.18
N VAL A 18 14.32 -31.69 -1.32
CA VAL A 18 13.90 -32.76 -0.39
C VAL A 18 14.65 -34.04 -0.77
N GLY A 19 15.38 -34.63 0.17
CA GLY A 19 16.08 -35.91 -0.03
C GLY A 19 17.46 -35.82 -0.70
N THR A 20 17.93 -34.64 -1.10
CA THR A 20 19.28 -34.42 -1.65
C THR A 20 19.91 -33.13 -1.11
N LYS A 21 21.24 -33.02 -1.13
CA LYS A 21 21.92 -31.76 -0.81
C LYS A 21 21.72 -30.76 -1.95
N GLY A 22 21.22 -29.56 -1.66
CA GLY A 22 21.13 -28.44 -2.62
C GLY A 22 19.81 -27.67 -2.57
N TYR A 23 19.60 -26.81 -3.56
CA TYR A 23 18.36 -26.05 -3.75
C TYR A 23 17.51 -26.70 -4.85
N ALA A 24 16.20 -26.77 -4.61
CA ALA A 24 15.24 -27.30 -5.56
C ALA A 24 15.12 -26.37 -6.78
N VAL A 25 15.23 -26.94 -7.97
CA VAL A 25 15.10 -26.21 -9.23
C VAL A 25 13.67 -25.66 -9.34
N ASN A 26 13.54 -24.38 -9.67
CA ASN A 26 12.26 -23.67 -9.82
C ASN A 26 11.35 -23.59 -8.58
N SER A 27 11.85 -23.94 -7.39
CA SER A 27 11.10 -23.85 -6.13
C SER A 27 11.53 -22.63 -5.34
N TYR A 28 10.65 -21.63 -5.26
CA TYR A 28 10.92 -20.36 -4.61
C TYR A 28 9.87 -20.03 -3.57
N ARG A 29 10.29 -19.30 -2.54
CA ARG A 29 9.42 -18.66 -1.56
C ARG A 29 9.54 -17.16 -1.72
N SER A 30 8.44 -16.52 -2.07
CA SER A 30 8.31 -15.08 -2.19
C SER A 30 7.82 -14.53 -0.86
N LEU A 31 8.50 -13.53 -0.31
CA LEU A 31 8.12 -12.92 0.95
C LEU A 31 8.19 -11.39 0.92
N PHE A 32 7.28 -10.77 1.64
CA PHE A 32 7.27 -9.33 1.90
C PHE A 32 6.92 -9.11 3.36
N ALA A 33 7.81 -8.44 4.08
CA ALA A 33 7.58 -8.02 5.45
C ALA A 33 7.51 -6.50 5.49
N GLY A 34 6.54 -5.95 6.20
CA GLY A 34 6.42 -4.50 6.35
C GLY A 34 5.53 -4.10 7.52
N PHE A 35 5.53 -2.81 7.82
CA PHE A 35 4.77 -2.22 8.91
C PHE A 35 4.21 -0.86 8.52
N GLY A 36 3.16 -0.43 9.23
CA GLY A 36 2.55 0.87 9.03
C GLY A 36 1.53 1.26 10.11
N PRO A 37 1.13 2.54 10.16
CA PRO A 37 1.73 3.69 9.43
C PRO A 37 3.19 3.97 9.83
N MET A 38 3.97 4.67 9.02
CA MET A 38 5.40 4.90 9.31
C MET A 38 5.61 5.98 10.38
N SER A 39 4.68 6.93 10.47
CA SER A 39 4.66 8.00 11.49
C SER A 39 4.39 7.49 12.91
N ASP A 40 3.49 6.50 13.05
CA ASP A 40 3.18 5.80 14.30
C ASP A 40 2.94 4.31 13.97
N PRO A 41 3.96 3.43 14.05
CA PRO A 41 3.82 2.02 13.68
C PRO A 41 2.83 1.25 14.57
N ARG A 42 1.74 0.75 13.99
CA ARG A 42 0.68 0.02 14.73
C ARG A 42 0.56 -1.45 14.35
N TYR A 43 0.87 -1.78 13.10
CA TYR A 43 0.73 -3.14 12.58
C TYR A 43 1.96 -3.55 11.79
N ALA A 44 2.40 -4.79 12.02
CA ALA A 44 3.39 -5.47 11.21
C ALA A 44 2.72 -6.64 10.47
N ILE A 45 2.94 -6.75 9.17
CA ILE A 45 2.39 -7.81 8.32
C ILE A 45 3.55 -8.47 7.57
N VAL A 46 3.56 -9.80 7.60
CA VAL A 46 4.45 -10.62 6.78
C VAL A 46 3.60 -11.48 5.85
N VAL A 47 3.85 -11.35 4.56
CA VAL A 47 3.23 -12.16 3.51
C VAL A 47 4.27 -13.15 3.01
N VAL A 48 3.93 -14.43 3.03
CA VAL A 48 4.76 -15.51 2.50
C VAL A 48 3.93 -16.30 1.50
N ILE A 49 4.47 -16.47 0.29
CA ILE A 49 3.86 -17.25 -0.79
C ILE A 49 4.84 -18.33 -1.19
N ASP A 50 4.44 -19.59 -1.00
CA ASP A 50 5.22 -20.76 -1.37
C ASP A 50 4.93 -21.15 -2.82
N GLU A 51 5.99 -21.41 -3.59
CA GLU A 51 5.92 -21.89 -4.98
C GLU A 51 5.00 -21.05 -5.90
N PRO A 52 5.26 -19.75 -6.07
CA PRO A 52 4.47 -18.93 -6.99
C PRO A 52 4.64 -19.40 -8.44
N THR A 53 3.54 -19.84 -9.07
CA THR A 53 3.54 -20.47 -10.40
C THR A 53 3.24 -19.52 -11.57
N LYS A 54 2.67 -18.34 -11.32
CA LYS A 54 2.27 -17.38 -12.36
C LYS A 54 2.99 -16.03 -12.22
N ALA A 55 3.47 -15.51 -13.35
CA ALA A 55 3.97 -14.13 -13.55
C ALA A 55 5.29 -13.73 -12.84
N GLY A 56 6.08 -14.70 -12.35
CA GLY A 56 7.41 -14.47 -11.79
C GLY A 56 7.53 -14.89 -10.32
N TYR A 57 8.74 -15.21 -9.88
CA TYR A 57 9.02 -15.75 -8.54
C TYR A 57 9.60 -14.72 -7.56
N TYR A 58 9.86 -13.50 -8.02
CA TYR A 58 10.45 -12.47 -7.18
C TYR A 58 9.46 -12.01 -6.09
N GLY A 59 9.96 -12.02 -4.85
CA GLY A 59 9.36 -11.43 -3.64
C GLY A 59 8.47 -10.23 -3.92
N GLY A 60 9.08 -9.20 -4.50
CA GLY A 60 8.44 -7.90 -4.74
C GLY A 60 7.27 -7.92 -5.73
N LEU A 61 7.22 -8.86 -6.68
CA LEU A 61 6.14 -8.89 -7.67
C LEU A 61 4.89 -9.60 -7.16
N VAL A 62 5.07 -10.68 -6.38
CA VAL A 62 3.94 -11.52 -5.96
C VAL A 62 3.43 -11.11 -4.58
N SER A 63 4.31 -10.91 -3.60
CA SER A 63 3.90 -10.68 -2.21
C SER A 63 3.66 -9.21 -1.88
N ALA A 64 4.27 -8.25 -2.60
CA ALA A 64 4.04 -6.82 -2.34
C ALA A 64 2.61 -6.33 -2.65
N PRO A 65 1.96 -6.73 -3.76
CA PRO A 65 0.56 -6.34 -4.02
C PRO A 65 -0.42 -6.92 -2.99
N VAL A 66 -0.12 -8.11 -2.46
CA VAL A 66 -0.91 -8.76 -1.41
C VAL A 66 -0.74 -8.00 -0.09
N PHE A 67 0.51 -7.74 0.32
CA PHE A 67 0.81 -6.90 1.49
C PHE A 67 0.07 -5.57 1.38
N SER A 68 0.06 -4.99 0.17
CA SER A 68 -0.58 -3.73 -0.07
C SER A 68 -2.09 -3.77 0.25
N LYS A 69 -2.82 -4.71 -0.34
CA LYS A 69 -4.27 -4.83 -0.12
C LYS A 69 -4.60 -5.10 1.35
N VAL A 70 -3.86 -5.99 2.01
CA VAL A 70 -4.12 -6.37 3.41
C VAL A 70 -3.84 -5.19 4.34
N MET A 71 -2.66 -4.55 4.25
CA MET A 71 -2.29 -3.42 5.11
C MET A 71 -3.26 -2.25 4.96
N SER A 72 -3.64 -1.90 3.72
CA SER A 72 -4.63 -0.84 3.46
C SER A 72 -6.00 -1.16 4.08
N GLY A 73 -6.45 -2.41 3.95
CA GLY A 73 -7.69 -2.88 4.57
C GLY A 73 -7.64 -2.83 6.10
N THR A 74 -6.55 -3.34 6.70
CA THR A 74 -6.37 -3.35 8.16
C THR A 74 -6.38 -1.94 8.73
N LEU A 75 -5.60 -1.02 8.16
CA LEU A 75 -5.54 0.35 8.67
C LEU A 75 -6.89 1.08 8.58
N ARG A 76 -7.65 0.85 7.50
CA ARG A 76 -9.00 1.39 7.34
C ARG A 76 -10.00 0.78 8.33
N LEU A 77 -10.01 -0.53 8.49
CA LEU A 77 -10.92 -1.24 9.40
C LEU A 77 -10.66 -0.87 10.87
N MET A 78 -9.41 -0.56 11.20
CA MET A 78 -9.00 -0.19 12.56
C MET A 78 -9.05 1.32 12.82
N ASN A 79 -9.67 2.10 11.92
CA ASN A 79 -9.80 3.57 12.03
C ASN A 79 -8.47 4.29 12.28
N ILE A 80 -7.37 3.82 11.68
CA ILE A 80 -6.08 4.50 11.80
C ILE A 80 -6.09 5.76 10.94
N THR A 81 -5.61 6.87 11.49
CA THR A 81 -5.54 8.14 10.76
C THR A 81 -4.54 8.03 9.60
N PRO A 82 -4.95 8.40 8.37
CA PRO A 82 -4.03 8.48 7.23
C PRO A 82 -2.88 9.47 7.47
N ASP A 83 -1.64 9.03 7.22
CA ASP A 83 -0.44 9.85 7.37
C ASP A 83 0.17 10.30 6.03
N ASN A 84 -0.50 9.98 4.92
CA ASN A 84 -0.14 10.42 3.57
C ASN A 84 -1.36 10.98 2.82
N LEU A 85 -1.94 12.07 3.32
CA LEU A 85 -3.02 12.77 2.63
C LEU A 85 -2.45 13.87 1.74
N PRO A 86 -2.95 14.03 0.49
CA PRO A 86 -2.63 15.21 -0.28
C PRO A 86 -3.07 16.47 0.49
N PRO A 87 -2.35 17.60 0.36
CA PRO A 87 -2.76 18.85 0.96
C PRO A 87 -4.22 19.13 0.60
N VAL A 88 -5.03 19.48 1.59
CA VAL A 88 -6.42 19.87 1.37
C VAL A 88 -6.39 21.07 0.43
N GLN A 89 -6.80 20.88 -0.83
CA GLN A 89 -7.09 21.99 -1.71
C GLN A 89 -8.27 22.73 -1.08
N GLN A 90 -7.99 23.83 -0.39
CA GLN A 90 -9.01 24.78 -0.03
C GLN A 90 -9.72 25.12 -1.34
N ALA A 91 -11.00 24.74 -1.45
CA ALA A 91 -11.81 25.19 -2.56
C ALA A 91 -11.70 26.71 -2.56
N ASN A 92 -11.04 27.27 -3.57
CA ASN A 92 -11.08 28.69 -3.84
C ASN A 92 -12.54 29.00 -4.17
N VAL A 93 -13.34 29.25 -3.13
CA VAL A 93 -14.64 29.88 -3.23
C VAL A 93 -14.35 31.27 -3.77
N THR A 94 -14.40 31.40 -5.09
CA THR A 94 -14.50 32.70 -5.74
C THR A 94 -15.67 33.42 -5.06
N PRO A 95 -15.46 34.60 -4.46
CA PRO A 95 -16.58 35.36 -3.94
C PRO A 95 -17.54 35.59 -5.10
N VAL A 96 -18.74 35.02 -4.99
CA VAL A 96 -19.84 35.29 -5.92
C VAL A 96 -20.08 36.80 -5.88
N VAL A 97 -19.67 37.49 -6.95
CA VAL A 97 -19.91 38.92 -7.10
C VAL A 97 -21.42 39.12 -7.05
N PRO A 98 -21.98 39.88 -6.08
CA PRO A 98 -23.40 40.12 -6.05
C PRO A 98 -23.80 40.83 -7.34
N LEU A 99 -24.77 40.27 -8.06
CA LEU A 99 -25.35 40.87 -9.25
C LEU A 99 -25.81 42.29 -8.89
N LYS A 100 -25.18 43.30 -9.49
CA LYS A 100 -25.54 44.69 -9.31
C LYS A 100 -26.98 44.86 -9.82
N ALA A 101 -27.93 45.02 -8.90
CA ALA A 101 -29.30 45.35 -9.24
C ALA A 101 -29.32 46.73 -9.90
N ASN A 102 -29.41 46.78 -11.23
CA ASN A 102 -29.65 48.03 -11.94
C ASN A 102 -31.10 48.46 -11.70
N GLY A 103 -31.31 49.16 -10.59
CA GLY A 103 -32.50 49.95 -10.35
C GLY A 103 -32.46 51.21 -11.21
N GLY A 104 -33.01 51.14 -12.42
CA GLY A 104 -33.36 52.30 -13.23
C GLY A 104 -34.76 52.77 -12.88
N ARG A 105 -34.87 53.88 -12.14
CA ARG A 105 -36.10 54.66 -11.93
C ARG A 105 -35.85 56.07 -12.47
N GLY A 106 -36.85 56.63 -13.14
CA GLY A 106 -36.97 58.08 -13.42
C GLY A 106 -36.80 58.42 -14.88
#